data_AF-A0A843BI05-F1
#
_entry.id   AF-A0A843BI05-F1
#
_cell.length_a   1.000
_cell.length_b   1.000
_cell.length_c   1.000
_cell.angle_alpha   90.00
_cell.angle_beta   90.00
_cell.angle_gamma   90.00
#
_symmetry.space_group_name_H-M   'P 1'
#
loop_
_entity.id
_entity.type
_entity.pdbx_description
1 polymer ?
#
loop_
_entity_poly.entity_id
_entity_poly.type
_entity_poly.pdbx_seq_one_letter_code
_entity_poly.pdbx_strand_id
1 'polypeptide(L)'
;MAQAVCERCKQPAINAGDLTTYKNHGIDKLLCPACISEIDEYFAITCTKCGKPAHMRGNLLEYENQKVCPVCMDKIRIKEN
;
A
#
# COMPACT_ATOMS: atom_id res chain seq x y z
N MET A 1 -6.17 -31.26 -7.11
CA MET A 1 -5.32 -30.38 -6.28
C MET A 1 -6.00 -29.03 -6.23
N ALA A 2 -6.34 -28.50 -5.04
CA ALA A 2 -6.89 -27.15 -4.94
C ALA A 2 -5.80 -26.16 -5.34
N GLN A 3 -6.03 -25.36 -6.38
CA GLN A 3 -5.11 -24.27 -6.73
C GLN A 3 -5.22 -23.19 -5.65
N ALA A 4 -4.08 -22.81 -5.07
CA ALA A 4 -4.03 -21.67 -4.19
C ALA A 4 -4.40 -20.40 -4.97
N VAL A 5 -5.20 -19.53 -4.34
CA VAL A 5 -5.68 -18.27 -4.91
C VAL A 5 -5.21 -17.11 -4.04
N CYS A 6 -4.90 -15.97 -4.67
CA CYS A 6 -4.61 -14.75 -3.95
C CYS A 6 -5.84 -14.32 -3.14
N GLU A 7 -5.68 -14.10 -1.84
CA GLU A 7 -6.79 -13.78 -0.95
C GLU A 7 -7.36 -12.36 -1.18
N ARG A 8 -6.63 -11.49 -1.89
CA ARG A 8 -7.06 -10.12 -2.26
C ARG A 8 -7.76 -10.09 -3.62
N CYS A 9 -7.07 -10.44 -4.71
CA CYS A 9 -7.63 -10.35 -6.07
C CYS A 9 -8.38 -11.60 -6.54
N LYS A 10 -8.40 -12.67 -5.73
CA LYS A 10 -9.06 -13.96 -6.01
C LYS A 10 -8.57 -14.69 -7.26
N GLN A 11 -7.46 -14.23 -7.86
CA GLN A 11 -6.85 -14.91 -8.99
C GLN A 11 -6.02 -16.12 -8.53
N PRO A 12 -6.01 -17.21 -9.32
CA PRO A 12 -5.18 -18.38 -9.03
C PRO A 12 -3.70 -18.07 -9.23
N ALA A 13 -2.82 -18.78 -8.51
CA ALA A 13 -1.37 -18.62 -8.58
C ALA A 13 -0.82 -18.67 -10.02
N ILE A 14 -1.41 -19.51 -10.88
CA ILE A 14 -1.01 -19.62 -12.30
C ILE A 14 -1.13 -18.31 -13.08
N ASN A 15 -2.10 -17.45 -12.72
CA ASN A 15 -2.34 -16.17 -13.39
C ASN A 15 -1.71 -15.00 -12.64
N ALA A 16 -1.65 -15.08 -11.31
CA ALA A 16 -1.21 -14.00 -10.45
C ALA A 16 0.30 -14.06 -10.10
N GLY A 17 0.96 -15.16 -10.42
CA GLY A 17 2.34 -15.46 -10.01
C GLY A 17 2.41 -16.18 -8.65
N ASP A 18 3.64 -16.38 -8.17
CA ASP A 18 3.91 -17.11 -6.94
C ASP A 18 3.29 -16.42 -5.72
N LEU A 19 2.30 -17.08 -5.13
CA LEU A 19 1.62 -16.58 -3.94
C LEU A 19 2.51 -16.72 -2.72
N THR A 20 2.65 -15.64 -1.98
CA THR A 20 3.48 -15.57 -0.76
C THR A 20 2.62 -15.14 0.42
N THR A 21 2.91 -15.68 1.61
CA THR A 21 2.25 -15.22 2.84
C THR A 21 2.80 -13.83 3.20
N TYR A 22 1.97 -12.82 3.03
CA TYR A 22 2.28 -11.44 3.36
C TYR A 22 1.86 -11.15 4.80
N LYS A 23 2.82 -10.67 5.62
CA LYS A 23 2.65 -10.44 7.08
C LYS A 23 2.91 -8.99 7.51
N ASN A 24 2.98 -8.07 6.56
CA ASN A 24 3.30 -6.67 6.84
C ASN A 24 2.04 -5.83 7.04
N HIS A 25 2.20 -4.66 7.65
CA HIS A 25 1.13 -3.66 7.82
C HIS A 25 -0.15 -4.20 8.51
N GLY A 26 -0.02 -5.23 9.36
CA GLY A 26 -1.15 -5.86 10.05
C GLY A 26 -2.01 -6.76 9.16
N ILE A 27 -1.53 -7.09 7.96
CA ILE A 27 -2.17 -8.04 7.04
C ILE A 27 -1.44 -9.36 7.17
N ASP A 28 -2.14 -10.45 7.46
CA ASP A 28 -1.63 -11.83 7.41
C ASP A 28 -2.47 -12.63 6.40
N LYS A 29 -2.05 -12.62 5.14
CA LYS A 29 -2.80 -13.23 4.01
C LYS A 29 -1.86 -13.77 2.93
N LEU A 30 -2.30 -14.78 2.20
CA LEU A 30 -1.67 -15.32 1.01
C LEU A 30 -1.97 -14.41 -0.19
N LEU A 31 -0.96 -13.65 -0.64
CA LEU A 31 -1.11 -12.62 -1.67
C LEU A 31 -0.18 -12.87 -2.87
N CYS A 32 -0.59 -12.39 -4.04
CA CYS A 32 0.28 -12.37 -5.21
C CYS A 32 1.23 -11.16 -5.22
N PRO A 33 2.32 -11.19 -5.99
CA PRO A 33 3.31 -10.11 -6.03
C PRO A 33 2.71 -8.74 -6.40
N ALA A 34 1.75 -8.70 -7.34
CA ALA A 34 1.07 -7.46 -7.73
C ALA A 34 0.30 -6.83 -6.55
N CYS A 35 -0.49 -7.65 -5.84
CA CYS A 35 -1.23 -7.21 -4.66
C CYS A 35 -0.30 -6.77 -3.52
N ILE A 36 0.85 -7.42 -3.36
CA ILE A 36 1.88 -7.04 -2.38
C ILE A 36 2.45 -5.66 -2.75
N SER A 37 2.87 -5.48 -4.01
CA SER A 37 3.43 -4.22 -4.51
C SER A 37 2.48 -3.05 -4.27
N GLU A 38 1.20 -3.18 -4.64
CA GLU A 38 0.21 -2.12 -4.43
C GLU A 38 0.05 -1.76 -2.95
N ILE A 39 0.08 -2.75 -2.04
CA ILE A 39 -0.02 -2.50 -0.59
C ILE A 39 1.24 -1.76 -0.14
N ASP A 40 2.42 -2.28 -0.47
CA ASP A 40 3.68 -1.68 -0.06
C ASP A 40 3.81 -0.25 -0.60
N GLU A 41 3.40 0.01 -1.85
CA GLU A 41 3.34 1.36 -2.43
C GLU A 41 2.38 2.27 -1.66
N TYR A 42 1.19 1.77 -1.32
CA TYR A 42 0.20 2.51 -0.55
C TYR A 42 0.69 2.87 0.86
N PHE A 43 1.46 1.97 1.49
CA PHE A 43 2.05 2.19 2.82
C PHE A 43 3.38 2.96 2.78
N ALA A 44 4.09 2.96 1.64
CA ALA A 44 5.32 3.72 1.44
C ALA A 44 5.08 5.23 1.38
N ILE A 45 3.87 5.67 1.04
CA ILE A 45 3.50 7.10 1.06
C ILE A 45 3.44 7.55 2.52
N THR A 46 4.53 8.18 2.96
CA THR A 46 4.71 8.65 4.34
C THR A 46 4.95 10.16 4.35
N CYS A 47 4.49 10.82 5.40
CA CYS A 47 4.82 12.22 5.62
C CYS A 47 6.29 12.38 6.01
N THR A 48 7.01 13.27 5.34
CA THR A 48 8.44 13.54 5.55
C THR A 48 8.78 14.00 6.97
N LYS A 49 7.84 14.66 7.65
CA LYS A 49 8.07 15.26 8.96
C LYS A 49 7.64 14.38 10.13
N CYS A 50 6.52 13.68 9.99
CA CYS A 50 6.02 12.81 11.08
C CYS A 50 6.30 11.32 10.85
N GLY A 51 6.80 10.92 9.67
CA GLY A 51 7.14 9.54 9.33
C GLY A 51 5.94 8.59 9.26
N LYS A 52 4.71 9.10 9.42
CA LYS A 52 3.49 8.27 9.47
C LYS A 52 2.90 8.04 8.07
N PRO A 53 2.29 6.87 7.82
CA PRO A 53 1.62 6.59 6.56
C PRO A 53 0.46 7.56 6.32
N ALA A 54 0.40 8.06 5.10
CA ALA A 54 -0.58 9.02 4.61
C ALA A 54 -2.05 8.62 4.83
N HIS A 55 -2.35 7.34 4.63
CA HIS A 55 -3.72 6.82 4.63
C HIS A 55 -4.30 6.61 6.04
N MET A 56 -3.47 6.43 7.07
CA MET A 56 -3.95 6.22 8.45
C MET A 56 -4.58 7.46 9.08
N ARG A 57 -4.59 8.60 8.39
CA ARG A 57 -5.10 9.88 8.90
C ARG A 57 -6.27 10.46 8.12
N GLY A 58 -6.92 9.64 7.29
CA GLY A 58 -8.11 10.02 6.53
C GLY A 58 -7.74 10.96 5.39
N ASN A 59 -7.53 10.39 4.20
CA ASN A 59 -7.32 11.04 2.91
C ASN A 59 -6.39 12.27 2.92
N LEU A 60 -5.25 12.13 2.27
CA LEU A 60 -4.33 13.22 1.97
C LEU A 60 -5.09 14.47 1.51
N LEU A 61 -4.89 15.59 2.21
CA LEU A 61 -5.46 16.87 1.80
C LEU A 61 -4.73 17.31 0.53
N GLU A 62 -5.47 17.47 -0.56
CA GLU A 62 -4.96 18.10 -1.78
C GLU A 62 -5.15 19.61 -1.65
N TYR A 63 -4.03 20.34 -1.60
CA TYR A 63 -4.00 21.80 -1.57
C TYR A 63 -3.01 22.27 -2.62
N GLU A 64 -3.46 23.10 -3.57
CA GLU A 64 -2.64 23.62 -4.68
C GLU A 64 -1.87 22.54 -5.46
N ASN A 65 -2.55 21.43 -5.82
CA ASN A 65 -1.96 20.25 -6.49
C ASN A 65 -0.84 19.53 -5.69
N GLN A 66 -0.71 19.81 -4.39
CA GLN A 66 0.24 19.15 -3.50
C GLN A 66 -0.52 18.32 -2.45
N LYS A 67 -0.06 17.10 -2.20
CA LYS A 67 -0.58 16.29 -1.10
C LYS A 67 0.07 16.75 0.19
N VAL A 68 -0.75 17.21 1.14
CA VAL A 68 -0.33 17.76 2.43
C VAL A 68 -0.76 16.85 3.57
N CYS A 69 0.13 16.67 4.56
CA CYS A 69 -0.20 15.88 5.75
C CYS A 69 -1.22 16.64 6.61
N PRO A 70 -2.40 16.06 6.94
CA PRO A 70 -3.46 16.74 7.68
C PRO A 70 -3.10 17.08 9.14
N VAL A 71 -1.94 16.62 9.64
CA VAL A 71 -1.55 16.83 11.04
C VAL A 71 -0.41 17.82 11.20
N CYS A 72 0.61 17.78 10.35
CA CYS A 72 1.72 18.72 10.42
C CYS A 72 1.66 19.82 9.36
N MET A 73 0.62 19.79 8.50
CA MET A 73 0.44 20.70 7.36
C MET A 73 1.68 20.78 6.44
N ASP A 74 2.48 19.72 6.43
CA ASP A 74 3.76 19.68 5.72
C ASP A 74 3.67 18.76 4.49
N LYS A 75 4.57 18.97 3.53
CA LYS A 75 4.53 18.31 2.22
C LYS A 75 4.79 16.82 2.35
N ILE A 76 3.97 16.01 1.69
CA ILE A 76 4.22 14.57 1.56
C ILE A 76 5.20 14.35 0.44
N ARG A 77 6.25 13.56 0.68
CA ARG A 77 7.10 13.06 -0.40
C ARG A 77 6.32 11.96 -1.11
N ILE A 78 5.76 12.32 -2.25
CA ILE A 78 5.48 11.34 -3.29
C ILE A 78 6.84 11.14 -3.97
N LYS A 79 7.30 9.89 -4.11
CA LYS A 79 8.49 9.61 -4.93
C LYS A 79 8.22 10.23 -6.32
N GLU A 80 8.98 11.25 -6.69
CA GLU A 80 9.07 11.69 -8.07
C GLU A 80 9.72 10.55 -8.86
N ASN A 81 9.10 10.20 -9.99
CA ASN A 81 9.54 9.16 -10.89
C ASN A 81 10.52 9.74 -11.91
#